data_AF-A0A8S1ECA8-F1
#
_entry.id   AF-A0A8S1ECA8-F1
#
_cell.length_a   1.000
_cell.length_b   1.000
_cell.length_c   1.000
_cell.angle_alpha   90.00
_cell.angle_beta   90.00
_cell.angle_gamma   90.00
#
_symmetry.space_group_name_H-M   'P 1'
#
loop_
_entity.id
_entity.type
_entity.pdbx_description
1 polymer ?
#
loop_
_entity_poly.entity_id
_entity_poly.type
_entity_poly.pdbx_seq_one_letter_code
_entity_poly.pdbx_strand_id
1 'polypeptide(L)'
;MGLFKRKSRDSDLWDSKENSTNEKEEKPEAPKRITIFQLFRYTSTFDKILLLIGITVACGTGLGLPLMSILMGNVSQSFINLGQILTNPNITDPNIYKKAKDEFFHDVIQNCLNYTYLGIGIFAAGFLQGSCLLTMCENLIDRLRRQFFYSVMRQEIAWYDKNTSGTLSSKLFE
;
A
#
# COMPACT_ATOMS: atom_id res chain seq x y z
N MET A 1 77.33 29.35 32.53
CA MET A 1 77.01 30.02 31.25
C MET A 1 76.84 28.92 30.22
N GLY A 2 75.63 28.51 29.83
CA GLY A 2 74.70 29.26 28.97
C GLY A 2 75.34 29.37 27.57
N LEU A 3 74.83 28.86 26.46
CA LEU A 3 73.45 28.81 25.97
C LEU A 3 73.37 28.02 24.63
N PHE A 4 72.14 27.63 24.25
CA PHE A 4 71.61 27.42 22.87
C PHE A 4 72.06 26.16 22.09
N LYS A 5 71.21 25.42 21.34
CA LYS A 5 69.78 25.47 21.00
C LYS A 5 69.47 24.16 20.25
N ARG A 6 68.55 23.31 20.73
CA ARG A 6 67.97 22.21 19.93
C ARG A 6 66.46 22.22 20.14
N LYS A 7 65.77 23.07 19.36
CA LYS A 7 64.31 23.16 19.30
C LYS A 7 63.91 23.21 17.83
N SER A 8 63.50 22.07 17.26
CA SER A 8 62.61 21.94 16.07
C SER A 8 62.57 20.48 15.57
N ARG A 9 62.09 19.53 16.37
CA ARG A 9 61.81 18.18 15.84
C ARG A 9 60.66 17.49 16.54
N ASP A 10 60.53 17.74 17.85
CA ASP A 10 59.39 17.22 18.60
C ASP A 10 58.11 18.01 18.29
N SER A 11 58.18 19.31 17.96
CA SER A 11 57.01 20.11 17.56
C SER A 11 56.28 19.56 16.33
N ASP A 12 57.03 18.97 15.39
CA ASP A 12 56.50 18.57 14.09
C ASP A 12 55.78 17.20 14.16
N LEU A 13 56.11 16.40 15.19
CA LEU A 13 55.45 15.14 15.53
C LEU A 13 54.11 15.35 16.25
N TRP A 14 53.93 16.48 16.94
CA TRP A 14 52.63 16.89 17.49
C TRP A 14 51.76 17.56 16.42
N ASP A 15 52.33 18.41 15.57
CA ASP A 15 51.60 19.04 14.44
C ASP A 15 51.10 18.01 13.41
N SER A 16 51.84 16.92 13.17
CA SER A 16 51.39 15.85 12.26
C SER A 16 50.27 14.97 12.84
N LYS A 17 50.11 14.96 14.17
CA LYS A 17 49.06 14.19 14.85
C LYS A 17 47.77 15.00 15.06
N GLU A 18 47.87 16.32 15.07
CA GLU A 18 46.73 17.24 15.24
C GLU A 18 45.98 17.48 13.91
N ASN A 19 46.65 17.28 12.77
CA ASN A 19 46.03 17.39 11.44
C ASN A 19 45.32 16.12 10.94
N SER A 20 45.37 15.01 11.69
CA SER A 20 44.69 13.75 11.33
C SER A 20 43.34 13.54 12.03
N THR A 21 42.74 14.58 12.63
CA THR A 21 41.49 14.45 13.41
C THR A 21 40.35 15.37 12.95
N ASN A 22 40.43 15.92 11.74
CA ASN A 22 39.34 16.71 11.13
C ASN A 22 38.63 15.97 9.97
N GLU A 23 38.56 14.63 10.02
CA GLU A 23 37.44 13.95 9.40
C GLU A 23 36.21 14.19 10.27
N LYS A 24 35.45 15.22 9.90
CA LYS A 24 34.10 15.41 10.43
C LYS A 24 33.29 14.17 10.03
N GLU A 25 33.11 13.24 10.97
CA GLU A 25 32.07 12.23 10.88
C GLU A 25 30.72 12.97 10.74
N GLU A 26 30.23 13.05 9.51
CA GLU A 26 28.86 13.44 9.19
C GLU A 26 27.94 12.43 9.88
N LYS A 27 27.37 12.83 11.03
CA LYS A 27 26.31 12.06 11.69
C LYS A 27 25.20 11.79 10.65
N PRO A 28 24.70 10.56 10.54
CA PRO A 28 23.67 10.23 9.57
C PRO A 28 22.43 11.09 9.85
N GLU A 29 22.17 12.07 9.00
CA GLU A 29 20.98 12.90 9.08
C GLU A 29 19.76 11.98 8.99
N ALA A 30 18.85 12.13 9.96
CA ALA A 30 17.62 11.35 9.98
C ALA A 30 16.91 11.49 8.61
N PRO A 31 16.44 10.38 8.00
CA PRO A 31 15.95 10.39 6.63
C PRO A 31 14.80 11.41 6.52
N LYS A 32 15.00 12.43 5.69
CA LYS A 32 14.02 13.47 5.42
C LYS A 32 12.78 12.82 4.81
N ARG A 33 11.69 12.75 5.58
CA ARG A 33 10.43 12.14 5.14
C ARG A 33 9.86 12.94 3.98
N ILE A 34 9.73 12.30 2.83
CA ILE A 34 9.08 12.88 1.66
C ILE A 34 7.56 12.80 1.80
N THR A 35 6.86 13.81 1.31
CA THR A 35 5.41 13.79 1.25
C THR A 35 4.94 12.87 0.13
N ILE A 36 3.87 12.11 0.34
CA ILE A 36 3.29 11.19 -0.66
C ILE A 36 2.99 11.92 -1.99
N PHE A 37 2.54 13.17 -1.93
CA PHE A 37 2.32 14.01 -3.11
C PHE A 37 3.59 14.33 -3.91
N GLN A 38 4.74 14.43 -3.25
CA GLN A 38 6.02 14.63 -3.95
C GLN A 38 6.48 13.36 -4.68
N LEU A 39 6.08 12.17 -4.21
CA LEU A 39 6.35 10.90 -4.89
C LEU A 39 5.62 10.82 -6.23
N PHE A 40 4.35 11.27 -6.28
CA PHE A 40 3.54 11.30 -7.50
C PHE A 40 3.91 12.42 -8.49
N ARG A 41 4.91 13.24 -8.18
CA ARG A 41 5.35 14.34 -9.07
C ARG A 41 5.90 13.82 -10.40
N TYR A 42 6.47 12.62 -10.42
CA TYR A 42 7.08 12.00 -11.62
C TYR A 42 6.10 11.14 -12.45
N THR A 43 4.86 11.04 -12.00
CA THR A 43 3.81 10.19 -12.60
C THR A 43 3.18 10.86 -13.81
N SER A 44 2.95 10.09 -14.90
CA SER A 44 2.30 10.58 -16.13
C SER A 44 0.86 11.03 -15.87
N THR A 45 0.29 11.83 -16.78
CA THR A 45 -1.15 12.13 -16.77
C THR A 45 -2.00 10.87 -16.95
N PHE A 46 -1.59 9.96 -17.83
CA PHE A 46 -2.22 8.63 -17.99
C PHE A 46 -2.19 7.85 -16.67
N ASP A 47 -1.05 7.89 -15.98
CA ASP A 47 -0.90 7.12 -14.74
C ASP A 47 -1.77 7.70 -13.60
N LYS A 48 -1.95 9.02 -13.56
CA LYS A 48 -2.88 9.65 -12.60
C LYS A 48 -4.33 9.23 -12.84
N ILE A 49 -4.74 9.03 -14.10
CA ILE A 49 -6.09 8.58 -14.44
C ILE A 49 -6.30 7.14 -13.96
N LEU A 50 -5.35 6.25 -14.23
CA LEU A 50 -5.43 4.86 -13.78
C LEU A 50 -5.42 4.78 -12.24
N LEU A 51 -4.64 5.62 -11.56
CA LEU A 51 -4.69 5.71 -10.10
C LEU A 51 -6.09 6.13 -9.59
N LEU A 52 -6.70 7.16 -10.19
CA LEU A 52 -8.04 7.61 -9.78
C LEU A 52 -9.10 6.53 -10.01
N ILE A 53 -9.07 5.87 -11.16
CA ILE A 53 -9.99 4.75 -11.46
C ILE A 53 -9.78 3.64 -10.43
N GLY A 54 -8.54 3.25 -10.15
CA GLY A 54 -8.22 2.24 -9.14
C GLY A 54 -8.77 2.58 -7.75
N ILE A 55 -8.64 3.84 -7.31
CA ILE A 55 -9.18 4.29 -6.01
C ILE A 55 -10.71 4.26 -5.99
N THR A 56 -11.38 4.72 -7.05
CA THR A 56 -12.85 4.70 -7.11
C THR A 56 -13.41 3.28 -7.08
N VAL A 57 -12.77 2.34 -7.78
CA VAL A 57 -13.14 0.92 -7.77
C VAL A 57 -12.81 0.28 -6.41
N ALA A 58 -11.70 0.67 -5.77
CA ALA A 58 -11.34 0.23 -4.43
C ALA A 58 -12.37 0.59 -3.36
N CYS A 59 -12.97 1.78 -3.47
CA CYS A 59 -14.09 2.15 -2.60
C CYS A 59 -15.29 1.22 -2.80
N GLY A 60 -15.61 0.89 -4.06
CA GLY A 60 -16.69 -0.03 -4.39
C GLY A 60 -16.46 -1.46 -3.87
N THR A 61 -15.26 -2.01 -4.05
CA THR A 61 -14.92 -3.35 -3.55
C THR A 61 -14.85 -3.39 -2.02
N GLY A 62 -14.40 -2.32 -1.37
CA GLY A 62 -14.40 -2.19 0.09
C GLY A 62 -15.79 -2.24 0.72
N LEU A 63 -16.81 -1.72 0.03
CA LEU A 63 -18.22 -1.83 0.44
C LEU A 63 -18.80 -3.24 0.25
N GLY A 64 -18.06 -4.17 -0.37
CA GLY A 64 -18.50 -5.54 -0.58
C GLY A 64 -18.82 -6.29 0.72
N LEU A 65 -17.97 -6.16 1.75
CA LEU A 65 -18.17 -6.82 3.05
C LEU A 65 -19.46 -6.36 3.78
N PRO A 66 -19.74 -5.05 3.94
CA PRO A 66 -20.99 -4.61 4.54
C PRO A 66 -22.21 -5.00 3.70
N LEU A 67 -22.11 -5.00 2.36
CA LEU A 67 -23.22 -5.41 1.50
C LEU A 67 -23.55 -6.90 1.65
N MET A 68 -22.52 -7.76 1.78
CA MET A 68 -22.70 -9.18 2.12
C MET A 68 -23.39 -9.36 3.49
N SER A 69 -23.09 -8.50 4.46
CA SER A 69 -23.73 -8.54 5.78
C SER A 69 -25.23 -8.19 5.71
N ILE A 70 -25.63 -7.25 4.85
CA ILE A 70 -27.04 -6.88 4.67
C ILE A 70 -27.83 -8.03 4.03
N LEU A 71 -27.28 -8.66 2.98
CA LEU A 71 -27.93 -9.80 2.33
C LEU A 71 -28.13 -10.98 3.29
N MET A 72 -27.18 -11.19 4.21
CA MET A 72 -27.28 -12.25 5.21
C MET A 72 -28.41 -11.96 6.20
N GLY A 73 -28.60 -10.69 6.55
CA GLY A 73 -29.73 -10.22 7.34
C GLY A 73 -31.07 -10.55 6.69
N ASN A 74 -31.20 -10.34 5.37
CA ASN A 74 -32.44 -10.65 4.64
C ASN A 74 -32.75 -12.15 4.65
N VAL A 75 -31.73 -13.00 4.43
CA VAL A 75 -31.91 -14.46 4.50
C VAL A 75 -32.32 -14.89 5.91
N SER A 76 -31.68 -14.33 6.95
CA SER A 76 -32.04 -14.61 8.34
C SER A 76 -33.50 -14.19 8.65
N GLN A 77 -33.96 -13.07 8.11
CA GLN A 77 -35.33 -12.60 8.29
C GLN A 77 -36.35 -13.55 7.63
N SER A 78 -36.06 -14.12 6.46
CA SER A 78 -36.92 -15.13 5.82
C SER A 78 -37.05 -16.40 6.69
N PHE A 79 -35.97 -16.83 7.34
CA PHE A 79 -36.03 -17.94 8.30
C PHE A 79 -36.86 -17.62 9.55
N ILE A 80 -36.74 -16.40 10.08
CA ILE A 80 -37.53 -15.94 11.23
C ILE A 80 -39.03 -15.92 10.88
N ASN A 81 -39.38 -15.40 9.70
CA ASN A 81 -40.78 -15.34 9.24
C ASN A 81 -41.39 -16.75 9.14
N LEU A 82 -40.68 -17.69 8.50
CA LEU A 82 -41.11 -19.09 8.44
C LEU A 82 -41.25 -19.70 9.83
N GLY A 83 -40.28 -19.47 10.72
CA GLY A 83 -40.31 -19.95 12.11
C GLY A 83 -41.51 -19.43 12.90
N GLN A 84 -41.87 -18.15 12.73
CA GLN A 84 -43.03 -17.53 13.37
C GLN A 84 -44.35 -18.13 12.87
N ILE A 85 -44.48 -18.42 11.57
CA ILE A 85 -45.68 -19.07 11.01
C ILE A 85 -45.80 -20.51 11.50
N LEU A 86 -44.69 -21.24 11.59
CA LEU A 86 -44.67 -22.63 12.07
C LEU A 86 -44.97 -22.76 13.57
N THR A 87 -44.62 -21.76 14.37
CA THR A 87 -44.79 -21.78 15.83
C THR A 87 -46.12 -21.14 16.28
N ASN A 88 -46.86 -20.50 15.38
CA ASN A 88 -48.11 -19.81 15.73
C ASN A 88 -49.27 -20.81 15.91
N PRO A 89 -49.88 -20.91 17.11
CA PRO A 89 -50.96 -21.88 17.37
C PRO A 89 -52.28 -21.51 16.67
N ASN A 90 -52.46 -20.27 16.23
CA ASN A 90 -53.67 -19.79 15.55
C ASN A 90 -53.77 -20.17 14.06
N ILE A 91 -52.69 -20.73 13.49
CA ILE A 91 -52.62 -21.08 12.07
C ILE A 91 -52.52 -22.60 11.99
N THR A 92 -53.66 -23.30 11.95
CA THR A 92 -53.70 -24.78 11.89
C THR A 92 -54.10 -25.30 10.50
N ASP A 93 -54.11 -24.43 9.49
CA ASP A 93 -54.53 -24.79 8.15
C ASP A 93 -53.36 -25.31 7.28
N PRO A 94 -53.46 -26.52 6.69
CA PRO A 94 -52.41 -27.10 5.85
C PRO A 94 -52.06 -26.24 4.62
N ASN A 95 -53.00 -25.42 4.13
CA ASN A 95 -52.79 -24.54 2.98
C ASN A 95 -51.87 -23.36 3.28
N ILE A 96 -51.87 -22.85 4.52
CA ILE A 96 -51.04 -21.71 4.92
C ILE A 96 -49.57 -22.14 5.02
N TYR A 97 -49.31 -23.34 5.54
CA TYR A 97 -47.97 -23.91 5.59
C TYR A 97 -47.35 -24.14 4.21
N LYS A 98 -48.16 -24.59 3.24
CA LYS A 98 -47.69 -24.76 1.86
C LYS A 98 -47.32 -23.41 1.24
N LYS A 99 -48.19 -22.40 1.40
CA LYS A 99 -47.93 -21.04 0.91
C LYS A 99 -46.69 -20.42 1.56
N ALA A 100 -46.53 -20.56 2.88
CA ALA A 100 -45.37 -20.03 3.60
C ALA A 100 -44.05 -20.70 3.19
N LYS A 101 -44.07 -22.01 2.89
CA LYS A 101 -42.91 -22.70 2.31
C LYS A 101 -42.59 -22.19 0.92
N ASP A 102 -43.59 -22.04 0.06
CA ASP A 102 -43.40 -21.55 -1.31
C ASP A 102 -42.83 -20.12 -1.32
N GLU A 103 -43.35 -19.26 -0.44
CA GLU A 103 -42.86 -17.88 -0.24
C GLU A 103 -41.42 -17.85 0.29
N PHE A 104 -41.09 -18.70 1.27
CA PHE A 104 -39.72 -18.86 1.77
C PHE A 104 -38.75 -19.30 0.68
N PHE A 105 -39.11 -20.30 -0.14
CA PHE A 105 -38.24 -20.74 -1.24
C PHE A 105 -38.03 -19.63 -2.26
N HIS A 106 -39.07 -18.85 -2.55
CA HIS A 106 -38.96 -17.70 -3.44
C HIS A 106 -37.97 -16.64 -2.92
N ASP A 107 -38.10 -16.25 -1.65
CA ASP A 107 -37.22 -15.27 -1.01
C ASP A 107 -35.76 -15.74 -0.97
N VAL A 108 -35.52 -17.01 -0.61
CA VAL A 108 -34.16 -17.57 -0.52
C VAL A 108 -33.52 -17.65 -1.90
N ILE A 109 -34.26 -18.10 -2.92
CA ILE A 109 -33.75 -18.16 -4.30
C ILE A 109 -33.39 -16.76 -4.81
N GLN A 110 -34.24 -15.76 -4.55
CA GLN A 110 -33.97 -14.37 -4.94
C GLN A 110 -32.73 -13.82 -4.25
N ASN A 111 -32.55 -14.10 -2.95
CA ASN A 111 -31.35 -13.70 -2.21
C ASN A 111 -30.09 -14.40 -2.73
N CYS A 112 -30.14 -15.69 -3.07
CA CYS A 112 -29.03 -16.42 -3.69
C CYS A 112 -28.61 -15.83 -5.05
N LEU A 113 -29.57 -15.39 -5.87
CA LEU A 113 -29.28 -14.69 -7.12
C LEU A 113 -28.57 -13.35 -6.85
N ASN A 114 -29.04 -12.58 -5.86
CA ASN A 114 -28.39 -11.32 -5.47
C ASN A 114 -26.94 -11.53 -5.01
N TYR A 115 -26.66 -12.59 -4.25
CA TYR A 115 -25.29 -12.96 -3.87
C TYR A 115 -24.40 -13.27 -5.07
N THR A 116 -24.96 -13.95 -6.08
CA THR A 116 -24.24 -14.32 -7.30
C THR A 116 -23.86 -13.08 -8.12
N TYR A 117 -24.81 -12.16 -8.33
CA TYR A 117 -24.55 -10.90 -9.05
C TYR A 117 -23.52 -10.02 -8.33
N LEU A 118 -23.63 -9.93 -7.01
CA LEU A 118 -22.68 -9.20 -6.18
C LEU A 118 -21.28 -9.82 -6.27
N GLY A 119 -21.16 -11.16 -6.19
CA GLY A 119 -19.89 -11.87 -6.31
C GLY A 119 -19.19 -11.62 -7.65
N ILE A 120 -19.93 -11.70 -8.75
CA ILE A 120 -19.40 -11.40 -10.09
C ILE A 120 -18.95 -9.92 -10.17
N GLY A 121 -19.74 -9.01 -9.61
CA GLY A 121 -19.42 -7.59 -9.56
C GLY A 121 -18.13 -7.30 -8.79
N ILE A 122 -17.96 -7.86 -7.60
CA ILE A 122 -16.74 -7.69 -6.79
C ILE A 122 -15.55 -8.35 -7.48
N PHE A 123 -15.72 -9.52 -8.10
CA PHE A 123 -14.64 -10.19 -8.81
C PHE A 123 -14.11 -9.34 -9.97
N ALA A 124 -15.01 -8.83 -10.82
CA ALA A 124 -14.64 -7.96 -11.93
C ALA A 124 -14.01 -6.64 -11.44
N ALA A 125 -14.60 -6.02 -10.42
CA ALA A 125 -14.09 -4.79 -9.82
C ALA A 125 -12.71 -4.99 -9.18
N GLY A 126 -12.51 -6.08 -8.43
CA GLY A 126 -11.24 -6.43 -7.79
C GLY A 126 -10.14 -6.73 -8.81
N PHE A 127 -10.49 -7.43 -9.89
CA PHE A 127 -9.56 -7.68 -11.00
C PHE A 127 -9.12 -6.37 -11.66
N LEU A 128 -10.07 -5.50 -12.03
CA LEU A 128 -9.78 -4.19 -12.62
C LEU A 128 -8.95 -3.31 -11.68
N GLN A 129 -9.32 -3.24 -10.40
CA GLN A 129 -8.58 -2.50 -9.38
C GLN A 129 -7.13 -2.99 -9.28
N GLY A 130 -6.93 -4.31 -9.19
CA GLY A 130 -5.62 -4.93 -9.08
C GLY A 130 -4.75 -4.66 -10.30
N SER A 131 -5.26 -4.93 -11.51
CA SER A 131 -4.55 -4.68 -12.76
C SER A 131 -4.18 -3.21 -12.91
N CYS A 132 -5.13 -2.31 -12.63
CA CYS A 132 -4.90 -0.88 -12.77
C CYS A 132 -3.82 -0.37 -11.82
N LEU A 133 -3.88 -0.73 -10.53
CA LEU A 133 -2.87 -0.32 -9.55
C LEU A 133 -1.50 -0.95 -9.82
N LEU A 134 -1.44 -2.21 -10.27
CA LEU A 134 -0.17 -2.86 -10.58
C LEU A 134 0.53 -2.23 -11.78
N THR A 135 -0.19 -1.98 -12.87
CA THR A 135 0.37 -1.27 -14.04
C THR A 135 0.86 0.13 -13.67
N MET A 136 0.16 0.81 -12.77
CA MET A 136 0.61 2.11 -12.23
C MET A 136 1.91 2.02 -11.46
N CYS A 137 2.01 1.04 -10.56
CA CYS A 137 3.20 0.83 -9.75
C CYS A 137 4.41 0.51 -10.63
N GLU A 138 4.25 -0.32 -11.66
CA GLU A 138 5.32 -0.68 -12.59
C GLU A 138 5.85 0.56 -13.34
N ASN A 139 4.97 1.33 -13.97
CA ASN A 139 5.35 2.56 -14.67
C ASN A 139 6.05 3.57 -13.74
N LEU A 140 5.59 3.67 -12.48
CA LEU A 140 6.18 4.56 -11.48
C LEU A 140 7.58 4.11 -11.08
N ILE A 141 7.75 2.82 -10.79
CA ILE A 141 9.03 2.23 -10.38
C ILE A 141 10.07 2.37 -11.50
N ASP A 142 9.68 2.11 -12.75
CA ASP A 142 10.57 2.24 -13.90
C ASP A 142 11.08 3.66 -14.10
N ARG A 143 10.20 4.65 -13.98
CA ARG A 143 10.58 6.07 -14.04
C ARG A 143 11.48 6.45 -12.88
N LEU A 144 11.14 6.00 -11.67
CA LEU A 144 11.92 6.27 -10.47
C LEU A 144 13.34 5.71 -10.58
N ARG A 145 13.48 4.44 -10.99
CA ARG A 145 14.78 3.79 -11.21
C ARG A 145 15.61 4.50 -12.27
N ARG A 146 15.00 4.91 -13.38
CA ARG A 146 15.70 5.68 -14.44
C ARG A 146 16.21 7.02 -13.93
N GLN A 147 15.37 7.78 -13.21
CA GLN A 147 15.75 9.09 -12.67
C GLN A 147 16.81 8.95 -11.57
N PHE A 148 16.65 7.98 -10.68
CA PHE A 148 17.63 7.71 -9.63
C PHE A 148 18.99 7.33 -10.23
N PHE A 149 19.03 6.39 -11.18
CA PHE A 149 20.28 6.00 -11.85
C PHE A 149 20.93 7.18 -12.58
N TYR A 150 20.13 7.99 -13.28
CA TYR A 150 20.62 9.19 -13.97
C TYR A 150 21.22 10.22 -13.00
N SER A 151 20.57 10.48 -11.86
CA SER A 151 21.09 11.38 -10.82
C SER A 151 22.36 10.84 -10.19
N VAL A 152 22.40 9.55 -9.88
CA VAL A 152 23.58 8.89 -9.29
C VAL A 152 24.80 9.02 -10.19
N MET A 153 24.68 8.82 -11.51
CA MET A 153 25.83 8.91 -12.43
C MET A 153 26.39 10.32 -12.62
N ARG A 154 25.62 11.37 -12.30
CA ARG A 154 26.08 12.77 -12.44
C ARG A 154 26.70 13.33 -11.17
N GLN A 155 26.87 12.50 -10.15
CA GLN A 155 27.40 12.93 -8.88
C GLN A 155 28.93 13.06 -8.92
N GLU A 156 29.48 13.97 -8.10
CA GLU A 156 30.92 14.23 -8.05
C GLU A 156 31.71 13.09 -7.39
N ILE A 157 33.00 12.95 -7.72
CA ILE A 157 33.86 11.89 -7.19
C ILE A 157 33.94 11.88 -5.65
N ALA A 158 33.89 13.06 -5.03
CA ALA A 158 33.90 13.22 -3.58
C ALA A 158 32.66 12.63 -2.89
N TRP A 159 31.52 12.54 -3.59
CA TRP A 159 30.32 11.90 -3.04
C TRP A 159 30.40 10.37 -3.10
N TYR A 160 31.08 9.83 -4.11
CA TYR A 160 31.33 8.38 -4.21
C TYR A 160 32.31 7.90 -3.14
N ASP A 161 33.29 8.74 -2.76
CA ASP A 161 34.24 8.41 -1.68
C ASP A 161 33.53 8.26 -0.32
N LYS A 162 32.47 9.04 -0.09
CA LYS A 162 31.62 8.95 1.12
C LYS A 162 30.59 7.82 1.09
N ASN A 163 30.22 7.30 -0.09
CA ASN A 163 29.18 6.29 -0.25
C ASN A 163 29.77 5.00 -0.82
N THR A 164 30.05 4.03 0.05
CA THR A 164 30.56 2.70 -0.35
C THR A 164 29.66 2.06 -1.41
N SER A 165 30.23 1.66 -2.55
CA SER A 165 29.53 1.16 -3.74
C SER A 165 28.52 0.02 -3.45
N GLY A 166 28.80 -0.82 -2.45
CA GLY A 166 27.91 -1.90 -2.02
C GLY A 166 26.56 -1.41 -1.44
N THR A 167 26.57 -0.27 -0.74
CA THR A 167 25.36 0.33 -0.15
C THR A 167 24.51 1.09 -1.18
N LEU A 168 25.09 1.43 -2.33
CA LEU A 168 24.40 2.16 -3.38
C LEU A 168 23.61 1.23 -4.30
N SER A 169 24.20 0.07 -4.63
CA SER A 169 23.52 -0.98 -5.37
C SER A 169 22.31 -1.50 -4.59
N SER A 170 22.44 -1.70 -3.28
CA SER A 170 21.31 -2.13 -2.45
C SER A 170 20.17 -1.10 -2.47
N LYS A 171 20.44 0.20 -2.29
CA LYS A 171 19.44 1.29 -2.35
C LYS A 171 18.70 1.44 -3.70
N LEU A 172 19.23 0.90 -4.80
CA LEU A 172 18.60 0.96 -6.12
C LEU A 172 17.55 -0.16 -6.29
N PHE A 173 17.81 -1.32 -5.70
CA PHE A 173 17.02 -2.53 -5.91
C PHE A 173 16.12 -2.90 -4.72
N GLU A 174 16.52 -2.54 -3.50
CA GLU A 174 15.76 -2.66 -2.25
C GLU A 174 14.90 -1.41 -1.99
#